data_AF-A0A933ZQG2-F1
#
_entry.id   AF-A0A933ZQG2-F1
#
_cell.length_a   1.000
_cell.length_b   1.000
_cell.length_c   1.000
_cell.angle_alpha   90.00
_cell.angle_beta   90.00
_cell.angle_gamma   90.00
#
_symmetry.space_group_name_H-M   'P 1'
#
loop_
_entity.id
_entity.type
_entity.pdbx_description
1 polymer ?
#
loop_
_entity_poly.entity_id
_entity_poly.type
_entity_poly.pdbx_seq_one_letter_code
_entity_poly.pdbx_strand_id
1 'polypeptide(L)'
;MLPGENCLSCHSPPAIRSWTAAGTVFPSFDASAEQGVRHVWVELIDADGKRVELETNGAGNFHTAEPLRPPLHPVLRRGDQRVQMPSSAPHGSCNACHNLGPAANAPRVFLL
;
A
#
# COMPACT_ATOMS: atom_id res chain seq x y z
N MET A 1 -10.14 8.33 4.15
CA MET A 1 -8.75 8.24 3.67
C MET A 1 -8.73 8.71 2.24
N LEU A 2 -8.01 9.80 1.97
CA LEU A 2 -7.78 10.27 0.61
C LEU A 2 -6.74 9.35 -0.05
N PRO A 3 -6.94 8.92 -1.31
CA PRO A 3 -5.93 8.16 -2.04
C PRO A 3 -4.58 8.88 -2.07
N GLY A 4 -3.49 8.13 -1.88
CA GLY A 4 -2.13 8.65 -1.96
C GLY A 4 -1.63 9.36 -0.69
N GLU A 5 -2.50 9.59 0.30
CA GLU A 5 -2.11 10.13 1.60
C GLU A 5 -1.56 9.04 2.53
N ASN A 6 -0.65 9.42 3.44
CA ASN A 6 -0.17 8.51 4.46
C ASN A 6 -1.28 8.23 5.49
N CYS A 7 -2.05 7.19 5.25
CA CYS A 7 -3.16 6.76 6.09
C CYS A 7 -2.76 6.50 7.56
N LEU A 8 -1.56 5.96 7.79
CA LEU A 8 -1.04 5.68 9.14
C LEU A 8 -0.68 6.94 9.93
N SER A 9 -0.58 8.12 9.30
CA SER A 9 -0.39 9.39 10.04
C SER A 9 -1.56 9.72 10.97
N CYS A 10 -2.77 9.28 10.63
CA CYS A 10 -3.98 9.47 11.47
C CYS A 10 -4.50 8.15 12.08
N HIS A 11 -4.09 7.00 11.53
CA HIS A 11 -4.59 5.68 11.91
C HIS A 11 -3.50 4.78 12.48
N SER A 12 -2.60 5.36 13.27
CA SER A 12 -1.70 4.63 14.17
C SER A 12 -2.19 4.76 15.61
N PRO A 13 -1.83 3.84 16.52
CA PRO A 13 -2.16 3.98 17.94
C PRO A 13 -1.75 5.37 18.47
N PRO A 14 -2.61 6.05 19.25
CA PRO A 14 -3.81 5.53 19.93
C PRO A 14 -5.13 5.69 19.15
N ALA A 15 -5.13 5.76 17.82
CA ALA A 15 -6.35 5.92 17.03
C ALA A 15 -7.36 4.76 17.25
N ILE A 16 -8.65 5.10 17.35
CA ILE A 16 -9.77 4.14 17.53
C ILE A 16 -9.78 3.06 16.44
N ARG A 17 -9.38 3.42 15.22
CA ARG A 17 -9.15 2.48 14.11
C ARG A 17 -7.69 2.55 13.71
N SER A 18 -6.87 1.73 14.35
CA SER A 18 -5.45 1.60 14.05
C SER A 18 -5.19 0.54 12.97
N TRP A 19 -4.22 0.79 12.11
CA TRP A 19 -3.76 -0.14 11.07
C TRP A 19 -2.28 -0.43 11.24
N THR A 20 -1.90 -1.63 10.85
CA THR A 20 -0.50 -2.09 10.81
C THR A 20 0.11 -1.83 9.44
N ALA A 21 -0.70 -1.84 8.38
CA ALA A 21 -0.31 -1.42 7.04
C ALA A 21 -1.49 -0.79 6.28
N ALA A 22 -1.18 0.21 5.45
CA ALA A 22 -2.14 0.81 4.53
C ALA A 22 -1.42 1.48 3.36
N GLY A 23 -2.11 1.52 2.22
CA GLY A 23 -1.65 2.27 1.09
C GLY A 23 -2.69 2.46 -0.02
N THR A 24 -2.24 3.01 -1.14
CA THR A 24 -3.03 3.19 -2.36
C THR A 24 -2.28 2.65 -3.57
N VAL A 25 -2.96 1.90 -4.44
CA VAL A 25 -2.42 1.48 -5.74
C VAL A 25 -2.86 2.46 -6.82
N PHE A 26 -1.91 2.90 -7.65
CA PHE A 26 -2.14 3.78 -8.79
C PHE A 26 -1.77 3.07 -10.10
N PRO A 27 -2.25 3.53 -11.27
CA PRO A 27 -1.93 2.96 -12.57
C PRO A 27 -0.61 3.47 -13.15
N SER A 28 -0.13 4.64 -12.69
CA SER A 28 1.10 5.28 -13.18
C SER A 28 1.67 6.29 -12.17
N PHE A 29 2.91 6.72 -12.39
CA PHE A 29 3.64 7.60 -11.46
C PHE A 29 3.07 9.02 -11.43
N ASP A 30 2.55 9.46 -12.56
CA ASP A 30 1.89 10.75 -12.78
C ASP A 30 0.38 10.72 -12.46
N ALA A 31 -0.16 9.58 -12.02
CA ALA A 31 -1.57 9.46 -11.66
C ALA A 31 -1.94 10.44 -10.53
N SER A 32 -3.11 11.07 -10.66
CA SER A 32 -3.72 11.92 -9.64
C SER A 32 -4.41 11.09 -8.55
N ALA A 33 -4.85 11.75 -7.48
CA ALA A 33 -5.53 11.10 -6.35
C ALA A 33 -6.82 10.38 -6.78
N GLU A 34 -7.50 10.87 -7.80
CA GLU A 34 -8.78 10.34 -8.28
C GLU A 34 -8.60 9.05 -9.10
N GLN A 35 -7.36 8.68 -9.44
CA GLN A 35 -7.05 7.59 -10.36
C GLN A 35 -6.61 6.30 -9.64
N GLY A 36 -6.91 6.15 -8.35
CA GLY A 36 -6.62 4.91 -7.63
C GLY A 36 -7.25 3.66 -8.28
N VAL A 37 -6.53 2.53 -8.28
CA VAL A 37 -6.95 1.31 -8.98
C VAL A 37 -7.66 0.35 -8.02
N ARG A 38 -8.95 0.12 -8.27
CA ARG A 38 -9.76 -0.89 -7.54
C ARG A 38 -9.48 -2.32 -8.01
N HIS A 39 -9.84 -3.30 -7.17
CA HIS A 39 -9.72 -4.74 -7.48
C HIS A 39 -8.29 -5.19 -7.78
N VAL A 40 -7.31 -4.58 -7.09
CA VAL A 40 -5.92 -5.05 -7.07
C VAL A 40 -5.73 -5.88 -5.81
N TRP A 41 -5.24 -7.09 -5.99
CA TRP A 41 -4.79 -7.92 -4.88
C TRP A 41 -3.42 -7.45 -4.41
N VAL A 42 -3.33 -7.10 -3.13
CA VAL A 42 -2.14 -6.67 -2.42
C VAL A 42 -1.78 -7.77 -1.43
N GLU A 43 -0.70 -8.49 -1.68
CA GLU A 43 -0.12 -9.45 -0.75
C GLU A 43 1.00 -8.75 0.03
N LEU A 44 0.89 -8.72 1.35
CA LEU A 44 1.93 -8.27 2.27
C LEU A 44 2.56 -9.50 2.91
N ILE A 45 3.83 -9.74 2.58
CA ILE A 45 4.62 -10.82 3.17
C ILE A 45 5.54 -10.19 4.21
N ASP A 46 5.47 -10.64 5.46
CA ASP A 46 6.27 -10.08 6.55
C ASP A 46 7.60 -10.83 6.75
N ALA A 47 8.41 -10.38 7.71
CA ALA A 47 9.74 -10.92 7.99
C ALA A 47 9.74 -12.39 8.43
N ASP A 48 8.64 -12.87 9.01
CA ASP A 48 8.48 -14.27 9.45
C ASP A 48 7.82 -15.12 8.34
N GLY A 49 7.54 -14.54 7.17
CA GLY A 49 6.88 -15.19 6.05
C GLY A 49 5.36 -15.24 6.16
N LYS A 50 4.76 -14.55 7.15
CA LYS A 50 3.30 -14.41 7.24
C LYS A 50 2.80 -13.63 6.03
N ARG A 51 1.68 -14.08 5.43
CA ARG A 51 1.04 -13.45 4.28
C ARG A 51 -0.31 -12.89 4.66
N VAL A 52 -0.56 -11.65 4.27
CA VAL A 52 -1.87 -11.00 4.36
C VAL A 52 -2.27 -10.54 2.97
N GLU A 53 -3.37 -11.07 2.46
CA GLU A 53 -3.93 -10.68 1.16
C GLU A 53 -5.08 -9.69 1.36
N LEU A 54 -5.02 -8.57 0.65
CA LEU A 54 -5.99 -7.48 0.69
C LEU A 54 -6.44 -7.15 -0.72
N GLU A 55 -7.66 -6.68 -0.88
CA GLU A 55 -8.13 -6.13 -2.15
C GLU A 55 -8.30 -4.61 -2.01
N THR A 56 -7.87 -3.86 -3.04
CA THR A 56 -8.09 -2.42 -3.06
C THR A 56 -9.57 -2.07 -3.23
N ASN A 57 -10.04 -1.10 -2.43
CA ASN A 57 -11.41 -0.60 -2.51
C ASN A 57 -11.65 0.29 -3.75
N GLY A 58 -12.84 0.86 -3.87
CA GLY A 58 -13.23 1.71 -5.01
C GLY A 58 -12.34 2.93 -5.27
N ALA A 59 -11.57 3.39 -4.28
CA ALA A 59 -10.63 4.50 -4.39
C ALA A 59 -9.16 4.04 -4.54
N GLY A 60 -8.92 2.73 -4.67
CA GLY A 60 -7.59 2.14 -4.77
C GLY A 60 -6.87 1.92 -3.44
N ASN A 61 -7.54 2.18 -2.30
CA ASN A 61 -6.95 2.03 -0.97
C ASN A 61 -7.02 0.59 -0.47
N PHE A 62 -5.98 0.17 0.25
CA PHE A 62 -5.95 -1.05 1.06
C PHE A 62 -5.49 -0.71 2.48
N HIS A 63 -5.93 -1.52 3.45
CA HIS A 63 -5.49 -1.39 4.83
C HIS A 63 -5.72 -2.69 5.60
N THR A 64 -4.92 -2.94 6.63
CA THR A 64 -5.13 -4.05 7.57
C THR A 64 -4.73 -3.67 8.98
N ALA A 65 -5.40 -4.27 9.96
CA ALA A 65 -5.01 -4.23 11.37
C ALA A 65 -4.32 -5.53 11.81
N GLU A 66 -4.12 -6.48 10.89
CA GLU A 66 -3.44 -7.72 11.20
C GLU A 66 -2.00 -7.46 11.64
N PRO A 67 -1.53 -8.10 12.73
CA PRO A 67 -0.13 -8.02 13.11
C PRO A 67 0.78 -8.45 11.95
N LEU A 68 1.75 -7.61 11.63
CA LEU A 68 2.76 -7.81 10.60
C LEU A 68 4.11 -7.38 11.18
N ARG A 69 5.16 -8.18 11.00
CA ARG A 69 6.52 -7.81 11.41
C ARG A 69 7.33 -7.32 10.21
N PRO A 70 7.73 -6.04 10.16
CA PRO A 70 8.62 -5.57 9.11
C PRO A 70 10.00 -6.26 9.15
N PRO A 71 10.74 -6.27 8.03
CA PRO A 71 10.37 -5.65 6.77
C PRO A 71 9.26 -6.41 6.02
N LEU A 72 8.51 -5.70 5.19
CA LEU A 72 7.43 -6.26 4.37
C LEU A 72 7.89 -6.39 2.91
N HIS A 73 7.40 -7.40 2.20
CA HIS A 73 7.61 -7.61 0.77
C HIS A 73 6.27 -7.56 0.03
N PRO A 74 5.81 -6.36 -0.39
CA PRO A 74 4.55 -6.21 -1.09
C PRO A 74 4.58 -6.82 -2.49
N VAL A 75 3.47 -7.47 -2.85
CA VAL A 75 3.19 -7.96 -4.20
C VAL A 75 1.81 -7.49 -4.63
N LEU A 76 1.72 -6.93 -5.83
CA LEU A 76 0.47 -6.53 -6.47
C LEU A 76 0.09 -7.55 -7.54
N ARG A 77 -1.20 -7.91 -7.63
CA ARG A 77 -1.73 -8.78 -8.69
C ARG A 77 -3.06 -8.25 -9.22
N ARG A 78 -3.25 -8.34 -10.53
CA ARG A 78 -4.53 -8.05 -11.21
C ARG A 78 -4.58 -8.82 -12.53
N GLY A 79 -5.53 -9.75 -12.66
CA GLY A 79 -5.52 -10.69 -13.79
C GLY A 79 -4.18 -11.44 -13.85
N ASP A 80 -3.56 -11.48 -15.02
CA ASP A 80 -2.26 -12.14 -15.24
C ASP A 80 -1.06 -11.26 -14.84
N GLN A 81 -1.28 -9.98 -14.50
CA GLN A 81 -0.21 -9.08 -14.09
C GLN A 81 0.17 -9.34 -12.63
N ARG A 82 1.48 -9.44 -12.38
CA ARG A 82 2.06 -9.54 -11.05
C ARG A 82 3.28 -8.64 -10.96
N VAL A 83 3.30 -7.73 -9.99
CA VAL A 83 4.45 -6.86 -9.74
C VAL A 83 4.83 -6.95 -8.28
N GLN A 84 6.10 -7.23 -8.03
CA GLN A 84 6.67 -7.33 -6.70
C GLN A 84 7.56 -6.12 -6.45
N MET A 85 7.46 -5.55 -5.24
CA MET A 85 8.35 -4.46 -4.86
C MET A 85 9.80 -4.98 -4.84
N PRO A 86 10.76 -4.30 -5.51
CA PRO A 86 12.13 -4.80 -5.61
C PRO A 86 12.90 -4.67 -4.29
N SER A 87 12.53 -3.70 -3.46
CA SER A 87 13.04 -3.51 -2.10
C SER A 87 11.98 -3.93 -1.08
N SER A 88 12.41 -4.17 0.16
CA SER A 88 11.50 -4.45 1.26
C SER A 88 11.05 -3.15 1.95
N ALA A 89 9.78 -3.04 2.33
CA ALA A 89 9.26 -1.89 3.06
C ALA A 89 9.64 -1.99 4.55
N PRO A 90 10.24 -0.97 5.17
CA PRO A 90 10.61 -1.02 6.59
C PRO A 90 9.41 -0.92 7.55
N HIS A 91 8.22 -0.58 7.04
CA HIS A 91 6.99 -0.42 7.80
C HIS A 91 5.76 -0.48 6.87
N GLY A 92 4.57 -0.65 7.44
CA GLY A 92 3.30 -0.72 6.67
C GLY A 92 2.73 0.62 6.19
N SER A 93 3.41 1.74 6.44
CA SER A 93 3.00 3.07 5.94
C SER A 93 3.45 3.26 4.49
N CYS A 94 2.76 2.62 3.53
CA CYS A 94 3.22 2.54 2.15
C CYS A 94 3.30 3.93 1.48
N ASN A 95 2.27 4.77 1.69
CA ASN A 95 2.28 6.14 1.16
C ASN A 95 3.21 7.10 1.92
N ALA A 96 3.91 6.70 2.99
CA ALA A 96 5.01 7.54 3.51
C ALA A 96 6.13 7.72 2.47
N CYS A 97 6.40 6.68 1.67
CA CYS A 97 7.37 6.73 0.58
C CYS A 97 6.70 6.91 -0.79
N HIS A 98 5.54 6.27 -1.00
CA HIS A 98 4.80 6.26 -2.27
C HIS A 98 3.63 7.27 -2.29
N ASN A 99 3.84 8.52 -1.84
CA ASN A 99 2.80 9.55 -1.85
C ASN A 99 2.62 10.22 -3.23
N LEU A 100 1.59 11.07 -3.33
CA LEU A 100 1.29 11.91 -4.49
C LEU A 100 2.10 13.22 -4.54
N GLY A 101 2.85 13.55 -3.48
CA GLY A 101 3.53 14.82 -3.34
C GLY A 101 4.86 14.89 -4.13
N PRO A 102 5.40 16.10 -4.34
CA PRO A 102 6.72 16.30 -4.96
C PRO A 102 7.87 15.71 -4.14
N ALA A 103 7.60 15.35 -2.87
CA ALA A 103 8.51 14.68 -1.94
C ALA A 103 8.31 13.15 -1.90
N ALA A 104 7.76 12.54 -2.96
CA ALA A 104 7.67 11.09 -3.07
C ALA A 104 9.09 10.50 -3.08
N ASN A 105 9.46 9.85 -1.98
CA ASN A 105 10.81 9.30 -1.79
C ASN A 105 10.97 7.89 -2.41
N ALA A 106 9.92 7.37 -3.06
CA ALA A 106 9.96 6.12 -3.81
C ALA A 106 8.99 6.15 -5.01
N PRO A 107 9.35 5.55 -6.16
CA PRO A 107 8.44 5.42 -7.29
C PRO A 107 7.25 4.54 -6.89
N ARG A 108 6.02 4.95 -7.22
CA ARG A 108 4.83 4.10 -6.98
C ARG A 108 4.92 2.86 -7.88
N VAL A 109 4.36 1.74 -7.45
CA VAL A 109 4.41 0.46 -8.19
C VAL A 109 3.12 0.32 -8.99
N PHE A 110 3.23 0.01 -10.29
CA PHE A 110 2.10 0.00 -11.23
C PHE A 110 1.87 -1.39 -11.81
N LEU A 111 0.59 -1.70 -12.05
CA LEU A 111 0.17 -2.81 -12.90
C LEU A 111 -0.22 -2.20 -14.25
N LEU A 112 0.65 -2.34 -15.27
CA LEU A 112 0.45 -1.87 -16.65
C LEU A 112 -0.26 -2.94 -17.47
#